data_AF-S2L6U7-F1
#
_entry.id   AF-S2L6U7-F1
#
_cell.length_a   1.000
_cell.length_b   1.000
_cell.length_c   1.000
_cell.angle_alpha   90.00
_cell.angle_beta   90.00
_cell.angle_gamma   90.00
#
_symmetry.space_group_name_H-M   'P 1'
#
loop_
_entity.id
_entity.type
_entity.pdbx_description
1 polymer ?
#
loop_
_entity_poly.entity_id
_entity_poly.type
_entity_poly.pdbx_seq_one_letter_code
_entity_poly.pdbx_strand_id
1 'polypeptide(L)'
;MLDTYEYAQRLQKDGAFTEQQARLLAQERLALEEHIMTRSDLANLVTKQDLSQALSQLELKLTLRMGAMQIAAIGILVAAMKLLIA
;
A
#
# COMPACT_ATOMS: atom_id res chain seq x y z
N MET A 1 -14.03 -14.58 -8.74
CA MET A 1 -15.30 -13.84 -8.88
C MET A 1 -16.41 -14.86 -8.76
N LEU A 2 -17.33 -14.72 -7.79
CA LEU A 2 -18.42 -15.68 -7.61
C LEU A 2 -19.43 -15.53 -8.74
N ASP A 3 -19.81 -16.65 -9.36
CA ASP A 3 -20.81 -16.66 -10.42
C ASP A 3 -22.21 -16.63 -9.79
N THR A 4 -22.90 -15.48 -9.92
CA THR A 4 -24.25 -15.25 -9.40
C THR A 4 -25.23 -16.32 -9.88
N TYR A 5 -25.01 -16.84 -11.08
CA TYR A 5 -25.88 -17.81 -11.73
C TYR A 5 -25.74 -19.20 -11.11
N GLU A 6 -24.51 -19.68 -10.87
CA GLU A 6 -24.28 -20.97 -10.18
C GLU A 6 -24.79 -20.95 -8.74
N TYR A 7 -24.59 -19.84 -8.03
CA TYR A 7 -25.05 -19.71 -6.65
C TYR A 7 -26.59 -19.75 -6.57
N ALA A 8 -27.27 -19.08 -7.50
CA ALA A 8 -28.73 -19.15 -7.61
C ALA A 8 -29.22 -20.56 -7.98
N GLN A 9 -28.53 -21.26 -8.90
CA GLN A 9 -28.87 -22.64 -9.24
C GLN A 9 -28.71 -23.61 -8.06
N ARG A 10 -27.69 -23.44 -7.23
CA ARG A 10 -27.50 -24.24 -6.01
C ARG A 10 -28.65 -24.04 -5.03
N LEU A 11 -29.03 -22.79 -4.78
CA LEU A 11 -30.16 -22.45 -3.91
C LEU A 11 -31.50 -23.01 -4.43
N GLN A 12 -31.68 -23.10 -5.75
CA GLN A 12 -32.84 -23.77 -6.35
C GLN A 12 -32.78 -25.30 -6.22
N LYS A 13 -31.60 -25.90 -6.40
CA LYS A 13 -31.40 -27.36 -6.28
C LYS A 13 -31.68 -27.86 -4.87
N ASP A 14 -31.37 -27.06 -3.86
CA ASP A 14 -31.67 -27.35 -2.46
C ASP A 14 -33.17 -27.22 -2.12
N GLY A 15 -34.00 -26.82 -3.09
CA GLY A 15 -35.47 -26.82 -3.01
C GLY A 15 -36.07 -25.75 -2.09
N ALA A 16 -35.23 -24.93 -1.46
CA ALA A 16 -35.64 -23.98 -0.43
C ALA A 16 -36.16 -22.63 -0.98
N PHE A 17 -35.87 -22.30 -2.24
CA PHE A 17 -36.14 -20.96 -2.79
C PHE A 17 -36.66 -20.99 -4.22
N THR A 18 -37.54 -20.04 -4.56
CA THR A 18 -37.98 -19.81 -5.94
C THR A 18 -36.87 -19.13 -6.77
N GLU A 19 -36.96 -19.19 -8.11
CA GLU A 19 -35.93 -18.60 -9.00
C GLU A 19 -35.67 -17.11 -8.72
N GLN A 20 -36.73 -16.35 -8.48
CA GLN A 20 -36.63 -14.92 -8.17
C GLN A 20 -35.98 -14.67 -6.81
N GLN A 21 -36.32 -15.48 -5.80
CA GLN A 21 -35.74 -15.37 -4.46
C GLN A 21 -34.26 -15.74 -4.44
N ALA A 22 -33.88 -16.81 -5.16
CA ALA A 22 -32.49 -17.25 -5.27
C ALA A 22 -31.61 -16.19 -5.95
N ARG A 23 -32.12 -15.52 -7.01
CA ARG A 23 -31.41 -14.43 -7.68
C ARG A 23 -31.24 -13.19 -6.81
N LEU A 24 -32.28 -12.81 -6.06
CA LEU A 24 -32.21 -11.68 -5.13
C LEU A 24 -31.17 -11.91 -4.02
N LEU A 25 -31.21 -13.08 -3.38
CA LEU A 25 -30.21 -13.48 -2.38
C LEU A 25 -28.79 -13.52 -2.94
N ALA A 26 -28.63 -13.98 -4.18
CA ALA A 26 -27.33 -14.00 -4.85
C ALA A 26 -26.79 -12.58 -5.10
N GLN A 27 -27.67 -11.63 -5.47
CA GLN A 27 -27.30 -10.23 -5.66
C GLN A 27 -26.95 -9.55 -4.34
N GLU A 28 -27.74 -9.74 -3.28
CA GLU A 28 -27.44 -9.19 -1.96
C GLU A 28 -26.10 -9.71 -1.41
N ARG A 29 -25.82 -11.00 -1.60
CA ARG A 29 -24.54 -11.59 -1.19
C ARG A 29 -23.36 -11.00 -1.94
N LEU A 30 -23.49 -10.74 -3.23
CA LEU A 30 -22.45 -10.10 -4.03
C LEU A 30 -22.22 -8.65 -3.60
N ALA A 31 -23.30 -7.90 -3.35
CA ALA A 31 -23.19 -6.54 -2.82
C ALA A 31 -22.48 -6.53 -1.46
N LEU A 32 -22.73 -7.52 -0.58
CA LEU A 32 -21.99 -7.67 0.66
C LEU A 32 -20.53 -8.02 0.44
N GLU A 33 -20.21 -8.94 -0.48
CA GLU A 33 -18.83 -9.31 -0.81
C GLU A 33 -18.02 -8.14 -1.39
N GLU A 34 -18.64 -7.26 -2.18
CA GLU A 34 -17.99 -6.04 -2.69
C GLU A 34 -17.59 -5.07 -1.57
N HIS A 35 -18.29 -5.10 -0.43
CA HIS A 35 -17.99 -4.29 0.74
C HIS A 35 -17.09 -5.00 1.76
N ILE A 36 -16.73 -6.27 1.53
CA ILE A 36 -15.84 -7.01 2.42
C ILE A 36 -14.39 -6.76 1.99
N MET A 37 -13.64 -6.13 2.89
CA MET A 37 -12.19 -6.02 2.75
C MET A 37 -11.57 -7.42 2.85
N THR A 38 -10.96 -7.90 1.76
CA THR A 38 -10.37 -9.24 1.70
C THR A 38 -8.97 -9.24 2.30
N ARG A 39 -8.44 -10.43 2.64
CA ARG A 39 -7.05 -10.57 3.09
C ARG A 39 -6.04 -10.05 2.06
N SER A 40 -6.39 -10.08 0.77
CA SER A 40 -5.58 -9.52 -0.30
C SER A 40 -5.56 -7.99 -0.24
N ASP A 41 -6.69 -7.37 0.10
CA ASP A 41 -6.76 -5.91 0.25
C ASP A 41 -5.95 -5.45 1.46
N LEU A 42 -5.94 -6.23 2.55
CA LEU A 42 -5.08 -5.96 3.70
C LEU A 42 -3.58 -6.05 3.36
N ALA A 43 -3.18 -6.95 2.46
CA ALA A 43 -1.78 -7.11 2.08
C ALA A 43 -1.24 -5.90 1.28
N ASN A 44 -2.12 -5.13 0.64
CA ASN A 44 -1.77 -3.94 -0.13
C ASN A 44 -1.91 -2.63 0.68
N LEU A 45 -2.32 -2.70 1.95
CA LEU A 45 -2.36 -1.54 2.81
C LEU A 45 -0.95 -1.15 3.24
N VAL A 46 -0.58 0.10 2.96
CA VAL A 46 0.60 0.71 3.56
C VAL A 46 0.35 0.88 5.06
N THR A 47 1.19 0.24 5.87
CA THR A 47 1.09 0.35 7.32
C THR A 47 1.82 1.59 7.83
N LYS A 48 1.50 2.01 9.06
CA LYS A 48 2.26 3.06 9.75
C LYS A 48 3.74 2.70 9.90
N GLN A 49 4.04 1.40 10.03
CA GLN A 49 5.40 0.91 10.15
C GLN A 49 6.18 1.08 8.83
N ASP A 50 5.55 0.77 7.69
CA ASP A 50 6.16 0.97 6.37
C ASP A 50 6.50 2.44 6.14
N LEU A 51 5.58 3.32 6.51
CA LEU A 51 5.77 4.76 6.39
C LEU A 51 6.90 5.27 7.29
N SER A 52 6.95 4.82 8.55
CA SER A 52 8.03 5.16 9.48
C SER A 52 9.38 4.70 8.96
N GLN A 53 9.46 3.49 8.41
CA GLN A 53 10.70 2.95 7.87
C GLN A 53 11.17 3.76 6.64
N ALA A 54 10.26 4.13 5.74
CA ALA A 54 10.58 4.97 4.59
C ALA A 54 11.10 6.35 5.02
N LEU A 55 10.47 6.96 6.03
CA LEU A 55 10.92 8.24 6.58
C LEU A 55 12.31 8.15 7.20
N SER A 56 12.58 7.15 8.05
CA SER A 56 13.91 6.99 8.66
C SER A 56 15.01 6.75 7.61
N GLN A 57 14.70 5.99 6.55
CA GLN A 57 15.64 5.81 5.43
C GLN A 57 15.91 7.12 4.68
N LEU A 58 14.88 7.94 4.48
CA LEU A 58 15.01 9.22 3.81
C LEU A 58 15.85 10.20 4.66
N GLU A 59 15.56 10.27 5.95
CA GLU A 59 16.31 11.07 6.93
C GLU A 59 17.79 10.68 6.91
N LEU A 60 18.09 9.38 7.00
CA LEU A 60 19.47 8.89 6.95
C LEU A 60 20.20 9.33 5.68
N LYS A 61 19.57 9.18 4.51
CA LYS A 61 20.15 9.58 3.22
C LYS A 61 20.42 11.08 3.16
N LEU A 62 19.49 11.89 3.66
CA LEU A 62 19.63 13.34 3.72
C LEU A 62 20.76 13.74 4.67
N THR A 63 20.81 13.17 5.87
CA THR A 63 21.88 13.44 6.84
C THR A 63 23.25 13.11 6.27
N LEU A 64 23.40 11.96 5.61
CA LEU A 64 24.65 11.57 4.95
C LEU A 64 25.06 12.55 3.85
N ARG A 65 24.12 12.93 2.98
CA ARG A 65 24.39 13.88 1.88
C ARG A 65 24.76 15.26 2.40
N MET A 66 24.07 15.74 3.43
CA MET A 66 24.34 17.02 4.08
C MET A 66 25.72 17.01 4.75
N GLY A 67 26.06 15.95 5.49
CA GLY A 67 27.38 15.79 6.09
C GLY A 67 28.51 15.78 5.05
N ALA A 68 28.34 15.04 3.96
CA ALA A 68 29.30 15.02 2.86
C ALA A 68 29.47 16.42 2.22
N MET A 69 28.38 17.15 2.01
CA MET A 69 28.41 18.50 1.46
C MET A 69 29.14 19.48 2.40
N GLN A 70 28.95 19.37 3.72
CA GLN A 70 29.66 20.19 4.71
C GLN A 70 31.16 19.92 4.70
N ILE A 71 31.57 18.64 4.66
CA ILE A 71 32.99 18.26 4.57
C ILE A 71 33.61 18.82 3.28
N ALA A 72 32.91 18.69 2.15
CA ALA A 72 33.37 19.22 0.87
C ALA A 72 33.53 20.76 0.93
N ALA A 73 32.54 21.46 1.48
CA ALA A 73 32.57 22.92 1.62
C ALA A 73 33.76 23.37 2.48
N ILE A 74 34.00 22.73 3.62
CA ILE A 74 35.15 23.03 4.49
C ILE A 74 36.46 22.76 3.74
N GLY A 75 36.57 21.63 3.03
CA GLY A 75 37.76 21.29 2.25
C GLY A 75 38.10 22.34 1.19
N ILE A 76 37.08 22.85 0.49
CA ILE A 76 37.24 23.93 -0.50
C ILE A 76 37.72 25.21 0.18
N LEU A 77 37.10 25.60 1.30
CA LEU A 77 37.51 26.80 2.04
C LEU A 77 38.95 26.71 2.53
N VAL A 78 39.37 25.57 3.06
CA VAL A 78 40.74 25.33 3.50
C VAL A 78 41.74 25.43 2.35
N ALA A 79 41.42 24.83 1.20
CA ALA A 79 42.26 24.92 0.00
C ALA A 79 42.39 26.37 -0.50
N ALA A 80 41.29 27.12 -0.53
CA ALA A 80 41.28 28.52 -0.92
C ALA A 80 42.10 29.41 0.03
N MET A 81 41.98 29.21 1.34
CA MET A 81 42.82 29.93 2.33
C MET A 81 44.30 29.60 2.15
N LYS A 82 44.64 28.32 1.90
CA LYS A 82 46.01 27.92 1.65
C LYS A 82 46.58 28.58 0.39
N LEU A 83 45.79 28.74 -0.67
CA LEU A 83 46.16 29.45 -1.89
C LEU A 83 46.36 30.96 -1.69
N LEU A 84 45.65 31.58 -0.74
CA LEU A 84 45.82 33.01 -0.43
C LEU A 84 47.04 33.30 0.44
N ILE A 85 47.45 32.33 1.25
CA ILE A 85 48.58 32.46 2.19
C ILE A 85 49.90 31.94 1.56
N ALA A 86 49.82 31.07 0.57
CA ALA A 86 50.95 30.59 -0.23
C ALA A 86 51.35 31.59 -1.31
#